data_AF-A0A519L1P0-F1
#
_entry.id   AF-A0A519L1P0-F1
#
_cell.length_a   1.000
_cell.length_b   1.000
_cell.length_c   1.000
_cell.angle_alpha   90.00
_cell.angle_beta   90.00
_cell.angle_gamma   90.00
#
_symmetry.space_group_name_H-M   'P 1'
#
loop_
_entity.id
_entity.type
_entity.pdbx_description
1 polymer ?
#
loop_
_entity_poly.entity_id
_entity_poly.type
_entity_poly.pdbx_seq_one_letter_code
_entity_poly.pdbx_strand_id
1 'polypeptide(L)'
;TCTNGGPYDIGLDDGINAVAGQRTLISGANSLDYDLYTDTLRADRWGNIIGTDAVAGTGTGTAQALTVYGQIPAGQAVNAGNGVDYADTVQVTITY
;
A
#
# COMPACT_ATOMS: atom_id res chain seq x y z
N THR A 1 -15.16 2.38 -10.88
CA THR A 1 -16.51 1.90 -10.50
C THR A 1 -16.59 0.43 -10.86
N CYS A 2 -17.17 -0.42 -10.01
CA CYS A 2 -17.36 -1.85 -10.29
C CYS A 2 -18.84 -2.17 -10.54
N THR A 3 -19.13 -3.24 -11.29
CA THR A 3 -20.50 -3.70 -11.58
C THR A 3 -21.29 -3.88 -10.29
N ASN A 4 -22.55 -3.41 -10.28
CA ASN A 4 -23.41 -3.55 -9.10
C ASN A 4 -23.61 -5.03 -8.74
N GLY A 5 -23.31 -5.40 -7.50
CA GLY A 5 -23.41 -6.78 -6.99
C GLY A 5 -22.22 -7.69 -7.35
N GLY A 6 -21.26 -7.23 -8.15
CA GLY A 6 -20.06 -8.02 -8.47
C GLY A 6 -19.06 -8.01 -7.30
N PRO A 7 -18.57 -9.17 -6.82
CA PRO A 7 -17.47 -9.19 -5.86
C PRO A 7 -16.21 -8.64 -6.52
N TYR A 8 -15.33 -8.04 -5.72
CA TYR A 8 -13.99 -7.68 -6.16
C TYR A 8 -13.00 -7.75 -5.00
N ASP A 9 -11.73 -7.90 -5.33
CA ASP A 9 -10.60 -7.76 -4.40
C ASP A 9 -9.66 -6.66 -4.89
N ILE A 10 -9.15 -5.86 -3.95
CA ILE A 10 -8.15 -4.83 -4.22
C ILE A 10 -6.87 -5.19 -3.49
N GLY A 11 -5.82 -5.46 -4.25
CA GLY A 11 -4.48 -5.75 -3.74
C GLY A 11 -3.51 -4.61 -4.01
N LEU A 12 -2.64 -4.34 -3.05
CA LEU A 12 -1.51 -3.42 -3.15
C LEU A 12 -0.22 -4.24 -3.06
N ASP A 13 0.65 -4.17 -4.05
CA ASP A 13 1.97 -4.83 -3.97
C ASP A 13 2.91 -4.12 -2.98
N ASP A 14 4.12 -4.64 -2.84
CA ASP A 14 5.12 -4.10 -1.91
C ASP A 14 5.94 -2.94 -2.50
N GLY A 15 5.58 -2.46 -3.70
CA GLY A 15 6.29 -1.40 -4.40
C GLY A 15 7.53 -1.85 -5.17
N ILE A 16 8.05 -0.96 -6.02
CA ILE A 16 9.19 -1.25 -6.91
C ILE A 16 10.52 -1.41 -6.15
N ASN A 17 10.59 -0.87 -4.93
CA ASN A 17 11.81 -0.85 -4.11
C ASN A 17 11.76 -1.83 -2.93
N ALA A 18 10.77 -2.73 -2.90
CA ALA A 18 10.57 -3.66 -1.80
C ALA A 18 11.80 -4.51 -1.47
N VAL A 19 12.08 -4.70 -0.18
CA VAL A 19 13.13 -5.62 0.28
C VAL A 19 12.50 -6.72 1.12
N ALA A 20 12.51 -7.95 0.59
CA ALA A 20 11.95 -9.13 1.26
C ALA A 20 10.50 -8.95 1.75
N GLY A 21 9.67 -8.22 0.98
CA GLY A 21 8.27 -7.93 1.31
C GLY A 21 8.05 -6.69 2.18
N GLN A 22 9.12 -6.05 2.66
CA GLN A 22 9.02 -4.74 3.28
C GLN A 22 8.97 -3.66 2.20
N ARG A 23 7.95 -2.81 2.26
CA ARG A 23 7.83 -1.58 1.47
C ARG A 23 8.89 -0.58 1.89
N THR A 24 9.64 -0.06 0.92
CA THR A 24 10.80 0.80 1.18
C THR A 24 10.83 1.98 0.21
N LEU A 25 10.85 3.20 0.72
CA LEU A 25 11.14 4.41 -0.04
C LEU A 25 12.64 4.52 -0.27
N ILE A 26 13.06 4.95 -1.46
CA ILE A 26 14.47 5.15 -1.81
C ILE A 26 14.75 6.61 -2.14
N SER A 27 15.89 7.11 -1.65
CA SER A 27 16.49 8.39 -2.05
C SER A 27 18.00 8.20 -2.22
N GLY A 28 18.45 7.97 -3.45
CA GLY A 28 19.85 7.66 -3.75
C GLY A 28 20.27 6.32 -3.10
N ALA A 29 21.23 6.37 -2.19
CA ALA A 29 21.68 5.19 -1.43
C ALA A 29 20.95 5.01 -0.09
N ASN A 30 20.00 5.89 0.24
CA ASN A 30 19.26 5.82 1.49
C ASN A 30 17.91 5.12 1.29
N SER A 31 17.50 4.38 2.31
CA SER A 31 16.23 3.67 2.38
C SER A 31 15.41 4.15 3.58
N LEU A 32 14.10 4.14 3.43
CA LEU A 32 13.15 4.43 4.51
C LEU A 32 11.94 3.52 4.38
N ASP A 33 11.75 2.64 5.35
CA ASP A 33 10.65 1.68 5.36
C ASP A 33 9.33 2.37 5.70
N TYR A 34 8.27 1.86 5.09
CA TYR A 34 6.90 2.29 5.32
C TYR A 34 5.95 1.12 5.13
N ASP A 35 4.71 1.27 5.56
CA ASP A 35 3.64 0.35 5.19
C ASP A 35 2.30 1.05 5.02
N LEU A 36 1.39 0.36 4.33
CA LEU A 36 0.06 0.80 3.99
C LEU A 36 -0.96 -0.14 4.65
N TYR A 37 -2.01 0.45 5.22
CA TYR A 37 -2.98 -0.22 6.06
C TYR A 37 -4.41 0.11 5.64
N THR A 38 -5.34 -0.77 6.01
CA THR A 38 -6.76 -0.65 5.69
C THR A 38 -7.54 0.15 6.75
N ASP A 39 -6.99 0.26 7.96
CA ASP A 39 -7.64 0.84 9.12
C ASP A 39 -6.84 1.99 9.76
N THR A 40 -7.56 2.82 10.54
CA THR A 40 -6.99 4.02 11.17
C THR A 40 -5.95 3.73 12.26
N LEU A 41 -6.03 2.56 12.90
CA LEU A 41 -5.10 2.11 13.94
C LEU A 41 -3.86 1.43 13.34
N ARG A 42 -3.89 1.13 12.03
CA ARG A 42 -2.80 0.46 11.28
C ARG A 42 -2.54 -0.94 11.83
N ALA A 43 -3.62 -1.66 12.15
CA ALA A 43 -3.57 -3.04 12.60
C ALA A 43 -3.46 -4.01 11.42
N ASP A 44 -4.17 -3.72 10.34
CA ASP A 44 -4.30 -4.61 9.19
C ASP A 44 -3.54 -4.04 7.99
N ARG A 45 -2.37 -4.60 7.72
CA ARG A 45 -1.56 -4.27 6.54
C ARG A 45 -2.37 -4.58 5.28
N TRP A 46 -2.38 -3.66 4.33
CA TRP A 46 -2.97 -3.87 3.02
C TRP A 46 -1.90 -4.43 2.09
N GLY A 47 -2.02 -5.71 1.73
CA GLY A 47 -1.18 -6.40 0.77
C GLY A 47 -1.96 -6.82 -0.47
N ASN A 48 -1.50 -7.88 -1.13
CA ASN A 48 -2.04 -8.36 -2.40
C ASN A 48 -2.43 -9.86 -2.38
N ILE A 49 -2.41 -10.52 -1.22
CA ILE A 49 -2.80 -11.91 -1.07
C ILE A 49 -4.29 -11.98 -0.76
N ILE A 50 -5.07 -12.42 -1.74
CA ILE A 50 -6.53 -12.60 -1.61
C ILE A 50 -6.85 -13.55 -0.45
N GLY A 51 -7.80 -13.14 0.39
CA GLY A 51 -8.21 -13.89 1.59
C GLY A 51 -7.24 -13.77 2.78
N THR A 52 -6.16 -12.98 2.65
CA THR A 52 -5.22 -12.72 3.74
C THR A 52 -5.10 -11.23 4.03
N ASP A 53 -4.64 -10.43 3.06
CA ASP A 53 -4.33 -9.00 3.25
C ASP A 53 -4.76 -8.10 2.08
N ALA A 54 -5.39 -8.65 1.05
CA ALA A 54 -6.16 -7.88 0.07
C ALA A 54 -7.53 -7.47 0.62
N VAL A 55 -8.07 -6.34 0.15
CA VAL A 55 -9.37 -5.83 0.57
C VAL A 55 -10.47 -6.31 -0.35
N ALA A 56 -11.34 -7.16 0.17
CA ALA A 56 -12.55 -7.60 -0.51
C ALA A 56 -13.65 -6.51 -0.47
N GLY A 57 -14.47 -6.46 -1.50
CA GLY A 57 -15.61 -5.57 -1.58
C GLY A 57 -16.70 -6.07 -2.55
N THR A 58 -17.77 -5.31 -2.63
CA THR A 58 -18.85 -5.54 -3.60
C THR A 58 -19.13 -4.24 -4.34
N GLY A 59 -19.15 -4.32 -5.67
CA GLY A 59 -19.44 -3.18 -6.52
C GLY A 59 -20.86 -2.67 -6.27
N THR A 60 -21.02 -1.35 -6.21
CA THR A 60 -22.34 -0.71 -6.04
C THR A 60 -22.88 -0.11 -7.34
N GLY A 61 -22.16 -0.27 -8.46
CA GLY A 61 -22.45 0.46 -9.71
C GLY A 61 -22.10 1.94 -9.66
N THR A 62 -21.53 2.44 -8.55
CA THR A 62 -21.12 3.84 -8.36
C THR A 62 -19.66 3.94 -7.90
N ALA A 63 -19.13 5.16 -7.76
CA ALA A 63 -17.77 5.37 -7.27
C ALA A 63 -17.70 5.09 -5.76
N GLN A 64 -16.78 4.20 -5.37
CA GLN A 64 -16.54 3.84 -3.98
C GLN A 64 -15.16 4.36 -3.59
N ALA A 65 -15.09 5.18 -2.55
CA ALA A 65 -13.83 5.65 -1.99
C ALA A 65 -13.29 4.61 -1.01
N LEU A 66 -12.04 4.21 -1.18
CA LEU A 66 -11.28 3.43 -0.20
C LEU A 66 -10.11 4.28 0.29
N THR A 67 -9.90 4.28 1.61
CA THR A 67 -8.84 5.08 2.24
C THR A 67 -7.65 4.17 2.55
N VAL A 68 -6.46 4.59 2.13
CA VAL A 68 -5.20 3.94 2.47
C VAL A 68 -4.55 4.72 3.62
N TYR A 69 -4.17 4.02 4.69
CA TYR A 69 -3.48 4.63 5.82
C TYR A 69 -1.99 4.30 5.77
N GLY A 70 -1.13 5.30 5.58
CA GLY A 70 0.32 5.11 5.58
C GLY A 70 0.94 5.22 6.98
N GLN A 71 2.06 4.53 7.18
CA GLN A 71 2.93 4.69 8.34
C GLN A 71 4.40 4.56 7.96
N ILE A 72 5.23 5.43 8.53
CA ILE A 72 6.68 5.26 8.57
C ILE A 72 7.04 4.93 10.03
N PRO A 73 7.59 3.74 10.32
CA PRO A 73 8.05 3.39 11.66
C PRO A 73 9.11 4.37 12.19
N ALA A 74 9.01 4.75 13.45
CA ALA A 74 9.98 5.62 14.10
C ALA A 74 11.31 4.89 14.39
N GLY A 75 12.39 5.65 14.53
CA GLY A 75 13.70 5.11 14.94
C GLY A 75 14.54 4.52 13.81
N GLN A 76 14.11 4.68 12.55
CA GLN A 76 14.93 4.31 11.40
C GLN A 76 16.12 5.26 11.25
N ALA A 77 17.28 4.72 10.91
CA ALA A 77 18.48 5.51 10.64
C ALA A 77 18.39 6.12 9.23
N VAL A 78 17.69 7.26 9.12
CA VAL A 78 17.53 7.98 7.86
C VAL A 78 18.41 9.21 7.80
N ASN A 79 19.16 9.34 6.70
CA ASN A 79 19.79 10.61 6.35
C ASN A 79 18.75 11.53 5.72
N ALA A 80 18.85 12.84 5.96
CA ALA A 80 18.11 13.81 5.17
C ALA A 80 18.43 13.55 3.69
N GLY A 81 17.41 13.41 2.85
CA GLY A 81 17.60 13.19 1.41
C GLY A 81 18.59 14.22 0.89
N ASN A 82 19.63 13.79 0.17
CA ASN A 82 20.72 14.65 -0.32
C ASN A 82 20.24 15.56 -1.46
N GLY A 83 19.14 16.31 -1.27
CA GLY A 83 18.43 17.07 -2.30
C GLY A 83 17.49 16.24 -3.19
N VAL A 84 17.24 14.98 -2.85
CA VAL A 84 16.31 14.08 -3.56
C VAL A 84 15.28 13.56 -2.55
N ASP A 85 14.01 13.53 -2.96
CA ASP A 85 12.93 13.01 -2.13
C ASP A 85 12.95 11.47 -2.08
N TYR A 86 12.50 10.92 -0.94
CA TYR A 86 12.25 9.50 -0.80
C TYR A 86 11.00 9.11 -1.59
N ALA A 87 11.13 8.16 -2.52
CA ALA A 87 10.03 7.74 -3.38
C ALA A 87 9.96 6.22 -3.53
N ASP A 88 8.74 5.73 -3.74
CA ASP A 88 8.42 4.37 -4.14
C ASP A 88 7.14 4.40 -5.00
N THR A 89 6.87 3.35 -5.75
CA THR A 89 5.67 3.20 -6.58
C THR A 89 5.01 1.87 -6.28
N VAL A 90 3.81 1.92 -5.70
CA VAL A 90 2.98 0.75 -5.36
C VAL A 90 1.94 0.52 -6.45
N GLN A 91 1.86 -0.70 -6.96
CA GLN A 91 0.83 -1.09 -7.91
C GLN A 91 -0.44 -1.51 -7.18
N VAL A 92 -1.57 -0.93 -7.60
CA VAL A 92 -2.91 -1.33 -7.17
C VAL A 92 -3.52 -2.24 -8.23
N THR A 93 -3.93 -3.44 -7.83
CA THR A 93 -4.60 -4.41 -8.70
C THR A 93 -6.02 -4.65 -8.20
N ILE A 94 -6.98 -4.64 -9.13
CA ILE A 94 -8.38 -4.97 -8.86
C ILE A 94 -8.72 -6.28 -9.57
N THR A 95 -9.18 -7.27 -8.82
CA THR A 95 -9.64 -8.58 -9.31
C THR A 95 -11.15 -8.67 -9.16
N TYR A 96 -11.85 -9.28 -10.14
CA TYR A 96 -13.31 -9.35 -10.23
C TYR A 96 -13.79 -10.73 -10.70
#